data_AF-A0A2K5DGY3-F1
#
_entry.id   AF-A0A2K5DGY3-F1
#
_cell.length_a   1.000
_cell.length_b   1.000
_cell.length_c   1.000
_cell.angle_alpha   90.00
_cell.angle_beta   90.00
_cell.angle_gamma   90.00
#
_symmetry.space_group_name_H-M   'P 1'
#
loop_
_entity.id
_entity.type
_entity.pdbx_description
1 polymer ?
#
loop_
_entity_poly.entity_id
_entity_poly.type
_entity_poly.pdbx_seq_one_letter_code
_entity_poly.pdbx_strand_id
1 'polypeptide(L)'
;IGFVKVVKNKAYLKRYQGKTDYYAWKHLVIQDKSKYNTPKYRMRVHIAYARIEGDIIVCTAYAHELPKYGVKVGLTTSAAVYCTGLLLARRLLNKFGVDKIYEGQVEVTGLE
;
A
#
# COMPACT_ATOMS: atom_id res chain seq x y z
N ILE A 1 29.39 36.87 -11.00
CA ILE A 1 28.97 35.72 -11.84
C ILE A 1 29.95 34.59 -11.60
N GLY A 2 29.53 33.52 -10.92
CA GLY A 2 30.42 32.43 -10.52
C GLY A 2 30.72 31.49 -11.69
N PHE A 3 31.99 31.16 -11.91
CA PHE A 3 32.50 30.22 -12.92
C PHE A 3 32.24 28.75 -12.55
N VAL A 4 31.00 28.40 -12.19
CA VAL A 4 30.62 27.03 -11.83
C VAL A 4 29.89 26.37 -12.99
N LYS A 5 30.39 25.20 -13.43
CA LYS A 5 29.77 24.41 -14.50
C LYS A 5 28.34 24.02 -14.12
N VAL A 6 27.38 24.35 -14.98
CA VAL A 6 25.96 24.00 -14.78
C VAL A 6 25.76 22.50 -15.02
N VAL A 7 25.71 21.73 -13.94
CA VAL A 7 25.48 20.27 -13.96
C VAL A 7 23.98 19.95 -14.14
N LYS A 8 23.10 20.71 -13.48
CA LYS A 8 21.63 20.56 -13.57
C LYS A 8 21.08 21.27 -14.82
N ASN A 9 21.44 20.76 -15.98
CA ASN A 9 21.00 21.28 -17.27
C ASN A 9 19.76 20.54 -17.81
N LYS A 10 19.27 20.95 -19.00
CA LYS A 10 18.13 20.31 -19.67
C LYS A 10 18.33 18.81 -19.91
N ALA A 11 19.56 18.37 -20.18
CA ALA A 11 19.88 16.96 -20.39
C ALA A 11 19.83 16.14 -19.09
N TYR A 12 20.26 16.73 -17.96
CA TYR A 12 20.15 16.13 -16.64
C TYR A 12 18.70 15.85 -16.25
N LEU A 13 17.81 16.84 -16.42
CA LEU A 13 16.39 16.70 -16.06
C LEU A 13 15.66 15.64 -16.89
N LYS A 14 16.08 15.40 -18.15
CA LYS A 14 15.53 14.32 -18.99
C LYS A 14 15.89 12.91 -18.52
N ARG A 15 16.99 12.76 -17.75
CA ARG A 15 17.48 11.46 -17.25
C ARG A 15 17.03 11.17 -15.82
N TYR A 16 16.39 12.12 -15.15
CA TYR A 16 15.93 11.95 -13.78
C TYR A 16 14.69 11.04 -13.76
N GLN A 17 14.84 9.83 -13.22
CA GLN A 17 13.77 8.83 -13.01
C GLN A 17 13.98 8.20 -11.62
N GLY A 18 12.92 7.73 -10.95
CA GLY A 18 13.10 7.04 -9.67
C GLY A 18 11.93 7.04 -8.68
N LYS A 19 10.68 6.89 -9.14
CA LYS A 19 9.54 6.79 -8.20
C LYS A 19 9.29 5.37 -7.67
N THR A 20 9.68 4.35 -8.44
CA THR A 20 9.35 2.95 -8.16
C THR A 20 10.59 2.09 -8.28
N ASP A 21 10.84 1.25 -7.29
CA ASP A 21 11.77 0.15 -7.42
C ASP A 21 11.14 -0.95 -8.29
N TYR A 22 11.58 -1.01 -9.56
CA TYR A 22 11.06 -1.97 -10.54
C TYR A 22 11.52 -3.40 -10.29
N TYR A 23 12.64 -3.61 -9.61
CA TYR A 23 13.13 -4.95 -9.30
C TYR A 23 12.20 -5.62 -8.29
N ALA A 24 12.00 -4.99 -7.14
CA ALA A 24 11.06 -5.48 -6.12
C ALA A 24 9.63 -5.59 -6.67
N TRP A 25 9.19 -4.60 -7.47
CA TRP A 25 7.84 -4.60 -8.05
C TRP A 25 7.60 -5.79 -8.98
N LYS A 26 8.56 -6.10 -9.86
CA LYS A 26 8.47 -7.22 -10.80
C LYS A 26 8.26 -8.55 -10.07
N HIS A 27 9.09 -8.83 -9.07
CA HIS A 27 8.99 -10.08 -8.31
C HIS A 27 7.70 -10.19 -7.49
N LEU A 28 7.17 -9.06 -7.05
CA LEU A 28 5.94 -9.01 -6.25
C LEU A 28 4.68 -9.19 -7.13
N VAL A 29 4.65 -8.60 -8.32
CA VAL A 29 3.48 -8.60 -9.22
C VAL A 29 3.35 -9.88 -10.05
N ILE A 30 4.47 -10.44 -10.51
CA ILE A 30 4.41 -11.59 -11.42
C ILE A 30 3.70 -12.76 -10.75
N GLN A 31 2.80 -13.38 -11.51
CA GLN A 31 2.13 -14.61 -11.16
C GLN A 31 2.38 -15.67 -12.24
N ASP A 32 2.37 -16.94 -11.84
CA ASP A 32 2.49 -18.06 -12.77
C ASP A 32 1.38 -18.01 -13.82
N LYS A 33 1.78 -18.16 -15.09
CA LYS A 33 0.83 -18.16 -16.21
C LYS A 33 -0.16 -19.33 -16.15
N SER A 34 0.18 -20.41 -15.44
CA SER A 34 -0.73 -21.54 -15.19
C SER A 34 -1.97 -21.14 -14.38
N LYS A 35 -1.90 -20.03 -13.63
CA LYS A 35 -3.01 -19.50 -12.84
C LYS A 35 -3.90 -18.54 -13.65
N TYR A 36 -3.64 -18.40 -14.96
CA TYR A 36 -4.41 -17.61 -15.91
C TYR A 36 -4.74 -16.21 -15.38
N ASN A 37 -6.03 -15.87 -15.30
CA ASN A 37 -6.52 -14.55 -14.94
C ASN A 37 -6.80 -14.39 -13.43
N THR A 38 -6.33 -15.31 -12.58
CA THR A 38 -6.50 -15.14 -11.14
C THR A 38 -5.67 -13.95 -10.65
N PRO A 39 -6.26 -12.97 -9.95
CA PRO A 39 -5.54 -11.78 -9.53
C PRO A 39 -4.58 -12.07 -8.36
N LYS A 40 -3.33 -11.61 -8.47
CA LYS A 40 -2.38 -11.59 -7.35
C LYS A 40 -2.59 -10.33 -6.51
N TYR A 41 -3.20 -10.48 -5.33
CA TYR A 41 -3.39 -9.36 -4.41
C TYR A 41 -2.10 -9.04 -3.66
N ARG A 42 -1.87 -7.75 -3.46
CA ARG A 42 -0.75 -7.20 -2.70
C ARG A 42 -1.22 -6.10 -1.76
N MET A 43 -0.61 -6.05 -0.58
CA MET A 43 -0.82 -4.99 0.39
C MET A 43 0.28 -3.93 0.23
N ARG A 44 -0.14 -2.71 -0.12
CA ARG A 44 0.59 -1.46 0.17
C ARG A 44 -0.18 -0.73 1.27
N VAL A 45 -0.15 0.60 1.27
CA VAL A 45 -1.13 1.46 1.97
C VAL A 45 -2.59 1.12 1.57
N HIS A 46 -2.77 0.46 0.43
CA HIS A 46 -4.04 -0.05 -0.08
C HIS A 46 -3.84 -1.47 -0.62
N ILE A 47 -4.92 -2.25 -0.70
CA ILE A 47 -4.89 -3.56 -1.34
C ILE A 47 -5.18 -3.41 -2.81
N ALA A 48 -4.26 -3.89 -3.65
CA ALA A 48 -4.35 -3.81 -5.09
C ALA A 48 -3.98 -5.12 -5.75
N TYR A 49 -4.37 -5.28 -7.00
CA TYR A 49 -3.86 -6.29 -7.90
C TYR A 49 -3.50 -5.64 -9.24
N ALA A 50 -2.53 -6.21 -9.94
CA ALA A 50 -2.03 -5.64 -11.18
C ALA A 50 -2.89 -6.06 -12.37
N ARG A 51 -3.19 -5.12 -13.27
CA ARG A 51 -3.60 -5.36 -14.65
C ARG A 51 -2.64 -4.64 -15.61
N ILE A 52 -2.75 -4.98 -16.90
CA ILE A 52 -1.93 -4.38 -17.97
C ILE A 52 -2.15 -2.87 -18.05
N GLU A 53 -3.40 -2.41 -17.87
CA GLU A 53 -3.76 -1.00 -17.87
C GLU A 53 -3.26 -0.23 -16.63
N GLY A 54 -3.00 -0.95 -15.53
CA GLY A 54 -2.62 -0.39 -14.25
C GLY A 54 -3.09 -1.24 -13.07
N ASP A 55 -2.71 -0.82 -11.87
CA ASP A 55 -3.20 -1.47 -10.66
C ASP A 55 -4.66 -1.10 -10.39
N ILE A 56 -5.48 -2.10 -10.06
CA ILE A 56 -6.83 -1.88 -9.55
C ILE A 56 -6.80 -1.95 -8.04
N ILE A 57 -7.30 -0.88 -7.40
CA ILE A 57 -7.38 -0.76 -5.94
C ILE A 57 -8.70 -1.37 -5.48
N VAL A 58 -8.62 -2.32 -4.55
CA VAL A 58 -9.78 -3.01 -3.97
C VAL A 58 -10.30 -2.27 -2.75
N CYS A 59 -9.40 -1.92 -1.83
CA CYS A 59 -9.70 -1.29 -0.55
C CYS A 59 -8.54 -0.40 -0.11
N THR A 60 -8.86 0.70 0.58
CA THR A 60 -7.87 1.64 1.12
C THR A 60 -8.30 2.09 2.52
N ALA A 61 -7.30 2.37 3.35
CA ALA A 61 -7.46 3.06 4.61
C ALA A 61 -6.33 4.10 4.75
N TYR A 62 -6.60 5.18 5.46
CA TYR A 62 -5.68 6.29 5.65
C TYR A 62 -5.66 6.76 7.10
N ALA A 63 -4.50 7.13 7.62
CA ALA A 63 -4.37 7.58 9.00
C ALA A 63 -5.23 8.82 9.33
N HIS A 64 -5.51 9.70 8.36
CA HIS A 64 -6.34 10.89 8.57
C HIS A 64 -7.82 10.57 8.86
N GLU A 65 -8.26 9.32 8.67
CA GLU A 65 -9.62 8.89 9.01
C GLU A 65 -9.74 8.35 10.45
N LEU A 66 -8.60 8.02 11.09
CA LEU A 66 -8.54 7.53 12.47
C LEU A 66 -9.13 8.49 13.53
N PRO A 67 -9.10 9.83 13.38
CA PRO A 67 -9.76 10.73 14.30
C PRO A 67 -11.27 10.47 14.45
N LYS A 68 -11.93 9.89 13.43
CA LYS A 68 -13.35 9.49 13.50
C LYS A 68 -13.58 8.30 14.44
N TYR A 69 -12.53 7.52 14.68
CA TYR A 69 -12.56 6.31 15.51
C TYR A 69 -11.90 6.52 16.88
N GLY A 70 -11.64 7.77 17.27
CA GLY A 70 -11.14 8.14 18.61
C GLY A 70 -9.65 8.46 18.70
N VAL A 71 -8.84 8.19 17.65
CA VAL A 71 -7.40 8.50 17.65
C VAL A 71 -7.16 9.90 17.09
N LYS A 72 -7.16 10.91 17.96
CA LYS A 72 -7.11 12.33 17.58
C LYS A 72 -5.71 12.87 17.29
N VAL A 73 -4.67 12.28 17.88
CA VAL A 73 -3.27 12.75 17.79
C VAL A 73 -2.33 11.60 17.46
N GLY A 74 -1.15 11.89 16.90
CA GLY A 74 -0.12 10.88 16.65
C GLY A 74 -0.37 9.97 15.44
N LEU A 75 -0.82 10.53 14.32
CA LEU A 75 -1.16 9.78 13.09
C LEU A 75 0.05 9.12 12.39
N THR A 76 1.28 9.46 12.79
CA THR A 76 2.53 8.93 12.23
C THR A 76 3.21 7.92 13.16
N THR A 77 2.53 7.47 14.22
CA THR A 77 3.06 6.51 15.19
C THR A 77 2.81 5.07 14.77
N SER A 78 3.55 4.11 15.33
CA SER A 78 3.32 2.68 15.12
C SER A 78 1.91 2.24 15.52
N ALA A 79 1.34 2.85 16.57
CA ALA A 79 -0.04 2.59 17.00
C ALA A 79 -1.05 3.00 15.91
N ALA A 80 -0.87 4.17 15.29
CA ALA A 80 -1.71 4.60 14.19
C ALA A 80 -1.60 3.66 12.97
N VAL A 81 -0.40 3.16 12.66
CA VAL A 81 -0.21 2.17 11.58
C VAL A 81 -1.02 0.90 11.87
N TYR A 82 -0.94 0.36 13.09
CA TYR A 82 -1.71 -0.83 13.48
C TYR A 82 -3.22 -0.61 13.35
N CYS A 83 -3.73 0.53 13.84
CA CYS A 83 -5.15 0.88 13.70
C CYS A 83 -5.56 1.01 12.23
N THR A 84 -4.74 1.65 11.37
CA THR A 84 -5.05 1.74 9.94
C THR A 84 -5.06 0.37 9.24
N GLY A 85 -4.14 -0.52 9.61
CA GLY A 85 -4.08 -1.89 9.08
C GLY A 85 -5.32 -2.69 9.46
N LEU A 86 -5.73 -2.61 10.73
CA LEU A 86 -6.96 -3.25 11.22
C LEU A 86 -8.20 -2.72 10.52
N LEU A 87 -8.30 -1.40 10.34
CA LEU A 87 -9.41 -0.78 9.62
C LEU A 87 -9.48 -1.24 8.16
N LEU A 88 -8.33 -1.32 7.48
CA LEU A 88 -8.23 -1.82 6.11
C LEU A 88 -8.67 -3.29 6.00
N ALA A 89 -8.22 -4.13 6.92
CA ALA A 89 -8.60 -5.54 6.97
C ALA A 89 -10.11 -5.71 7.17
N ARG A 90 -10.70 -5.00 8.14
CA ARG A 90 -12.15 -5.06 8.40
C ARG A 90 -12.98 -4.57 7.21
N ARG A 91 -12.55 -3.50 6.53
CA ARG A 91 -13.20 -3.03 5.31
C ARG A 91 -13.13 -4.04 4.18
N LEU A 92 -11.99 -4.70 4.01
CA LEU A 92 -11.82 -5.72 2.99
C LEU A 92 -12.73 -6.93 3.27
N LEU A 93 -12.71 -7.44 4.50
CA LEU A 93 -13.52 -8.61 4.88
C LEU A 93 -15.02 -8.33 4.73
N ASN A 94 -15.46 -7.13 5.13
CA ASN A 94 -16.85 -6.70 4.94
C ASN A 94 -17.21 -6.60 3.45
N LYS A 95 -16.33 -6.04 2.61
CA LYS A 95 -16.54 -5.98 1.16
C LYS A 95 -16.69 -7.36 0.50
N PHE A 96 -16.04 -8.38 1.05
CA PHE A 96 -16.15 -9.77 0.58
C PHE A 96 -17.19 -10.60 1.35
N GLY A 97 -17.85 -10.04 2.37
CA GLY A 97 -18.88 -10.72 3.18
C GLY A 97 -18.35 -11.85 4.08
N VAL A 98 -17.06 -11.83 4.42
CA VAL A 98 -16.38 -12.88 5.21
C VAL A 98 -15.91 -12.38 6.58
N ASP A 99 -16.44 -11.25 7.02
CA ASP A 99 -16.11 -10.56 8.28
C ASP A 99 -16.44 -11.38 9.52
N LYS A 100 -17.54 -12.15 9.49
CA LYS A 100 -17.95 -13.05 10.58
C LYS A 100 -17.18 -14.36 10.63
N ILE A 101 -16.68 -14.81 9.48
CA ILE A 101 -15.93 -16.07 9.38
C ILE A 101 -14.49 -15.85 9.87
N TYR A 102 -13.92 -14.69 9.55
CA TYR A 102 -12.56 -14.32 9.92
C TYR A 102 -12.56 -13.13 10.87
N GLU A 103 -12.97 -13.37 12.12
CA GLU A 103 -12.94 -12.34 13.16
C GLU A 103 -11.51 -12.00 13.61
N GLY A 104 -10.57 -12.94 13.49
CA GLY A 104 -9.20 -12.76 13.97
C GLY A 104 -9.13 -12.64 15.49
N GLN A 105 -8.07 -12.04 16.00
CA GLN A 105 -7.87 -11.89 17.43
C GLN A 105 -8.54 -10.60 17.94
N VAL A 106 -9.49 -10.75 18.87
CA VAL A 106 -10.25 -9.61 19.44
C VAL A 106 -9.41 -8.84 20.47
N GLU A 107 -8.68 -9.56 21.31
CA GLU A 107 -7.78 -8.98 22.31
C GLU A 107 -6.33 -9.08 21.84
N VAL A 108 -5.61 -7.96 21.87
CA VAL A 108 -4.23 -7.90 21.36
C VAL A 108 -3.28 -8.49 22.39
N THR A 109 -2.71 -9.68 22.11
CA THR A 109 -1.68 -10.30 22.96
C THR A 109 -0.26 -10.13 22.43
N GLY A 110 -0.10 -9.69 21.17
CA GLY A 110 1.21 -9.49 20.54
C GLY A 110 1.99 -10.79 20.29
N LEU A 111 1.32 -11.94 20.38
CA LEU A 111 1.85 -13.25 20.02
C LEU A 111 1.64 -13.48 18.51
N GLU A 112 2.42 -14.42 17.93
CA GLU A 112 2.23 -14.87 16.54
C GLU A 112 0.89 -15.59 16.32
#